data_AF-A0A839N5B5-F1
#
_entry.id   AF-A0A839N5B5-F1
#
_cell.length_a   1.000
_cell.length_b   1.000
_cell.length_c   1.000
_cell.angle_alpha   90.00
_cell.angle_beta   90.00
_cell.angle_gamma   90.00
#
_symmetry.space_group_name_H-M   'P 1'
#
loop_
_entity.id
_entity.type
_entity.pdbx_description
1 polymer ?
#
loop_
_entity_poly.entity_id
_entity_poly.type
_entity_poly.pdbx_seq_one_letter_code
_entity_poly.pdbx_strand_id
1 'polypeptide(L)'
;MTEFMTRVAAELATPTHDIALHVRAVESRSTGHGADRLVELRSLGEQLVCEANAVLAESGRSIDLVDETGSNQLAFTLRLGQCWARIVTSFDKGVSWGHLVTPDSVGPDYELADETALGDLILSLVTAGEIRFELSGEPA
;
A
#
# COMPACT_ATOMS: atom_id res chain seq x y z
N MET A 1 20.27 9.75 -0.31
CA MET A 1 18.83 9.81 -0.01
C MET A 1 18.11 9.60 -1.32
N THR A 2 17.21 8.62 -1.40
CA THR A 2 16.40 8.37 -2.60
C THR A 2 15.33 9.46 -2.76
N GLU A 3 14.63 9.47 -3.89
CA GLU A 3 13.48 10.35 -4.09
C GLU A 3 12.40 10.11 -3.02
N PHE A 4 12.07 8.84 -2.76
CA PHE A 4 11.08 8.48 -1.76
C PHE A 4 11.49 8.89 -0.34
N MET A 5 12.75 8.65 0.08
CA MET A 5 13.26 9.16 1.36
C MET A 5 13.13 10.69 1.49
N THR A 6 13.34 11.41 0.38
CA THR A 6 13.18 12.88 0.36
C THR A 6 11.73 13.29 0.56
N ARG A 7 10.78 12.57 -0.06
CA ARG A 7 9.34 12.78 0.17
C ARG A 7 8.95 12.49 1.63
N VAL A 8 9.44 11.40 2.21
CA VAL A 8 9.20 11.07 3.63
C VAL A 8 9.72 12.17 4.56
N ALA A 9 10.95 12.65 4.34
CA ALA A 9 11.54 13.71 5.14
C ALA A 9 10.77 15.04 5.00
N ALA A 10 10.31 15.38 3.80
CA ALA A 10 9.49 16.56 3.55
C ALA A 10 8.16 16.51 4.31
N GLU A 11 7.45 15.39 4.24
CA GLU A 11 6.17 15.21 4.94
C GLU A 11 6.34 15.21 6.48
N LEU A 12 7.45 14.71 7.00
CA LEU A 12 7.75 14.82 8.44
C LEU A 12 8.05 16.27 8.87
N ALA A 13 8.68 17.06 8.00
CA ALA A 13 9.01 18.45 8.28
C ALA A 13 7.82 19.40 8.14
N THR A 14 6.92 19.14 7.17
CA THR A 14 5.71 19.93 6.93
C THR A 14 4.59 19.00 6.49
N PRO A 15 3.81 18.45 7.44
CA PRO A 15 2.77 17.49 7.12
C PRO A 15 1.66 18.09 6.26
N THR A 16 1.53 17.61 5.03
CA THR A 16 0.52 18.13 4.10
C THR A 16 -0.85 17.49 4.34
N HIS A 17 -0.89 16.31 5.00
CA HIS A 17 -2.07 15.49 5.33
C HIS A 17 -3.03 15.18 4.16
N ASP A 18 -2.72 15.61 2.94
CA ASP A 18 -3.53 15.43 1.73
C ASP A 18 -2.77 14.60 0.71
N ILE A 19 -2.45 13.36 1.10
CA ILE A 19 -1.86 12.38 0.18
C ILE A 19 -3.02 11.64 -0.46
N ALA A 20 -3.29 11.99 -1.72
CA ALA A 20 -4.24 11.28 -2.55
C ALA A 20 -3.67 9.92 -2.95
N LEU A 21 -4.32 8.85 -2.49
CA LEU A 21 -3.96 7.49 -2.85
C LEU A 21 -4.62 7.10 -4.16
N HIS A 22 -3.80 6.87 -5.18
CA HIS A 22 -4.24 6.40 -6.48
C HIS A 22 -4.71 4.94 -6.40
N VAL A 23 -6.01 4.75 -6.50
CA VAL A 23 -6.62 3.42 -6.53
C VAL A 23 -7.39 3.21 -7.82
N ARG A 24 -7.72 1.96 -8.10
CA ARG A 24 -8.61 1.59 -9.20
C ARG A 24 -9.63 0.58 -8.74
N ALA A 25 -10.74 0.48 -9.49
CA ALA A 25 -11.74 -0.55 -9.26
C ALA A 25 -11.08 -1.94 -9.33
N VAL A 26 -11.57 -2.85 -8.48
CA VAL A 26 -11.10 -4.23 -8.50
C VAL A 26 -11.35 -4.88 -9.86
N GLU A 27 -10.33 -5.57 -10.35
CA GLU A 27 -10.36 -6.26 -11.63
C GLU A 27 -9.95 -7.74 -11.45
N SER A 28 -10.68 -8.61 -12.13
CA SER A 28 -10.41 -10.05 -12.16
C SER A 28 -9.30 -10.38 -13.14
N ARG A 29 -8.34 -11.18 -12.70
CA ARG A 29 -7.17 -11.62 -13.49
C ARG A 29 -6.94 -13.11 -13.33
N SER A 30 -6.02 -13.70 -14.09
CA SER A 30 -5.60 -15.08 -13.83
C SER A 30 -4.84 -15.19 -12.51
N THR A 31 -4.97 -16.32 -11.82
CA THR A 31 -4.23 -16.60 -10.57
C THR A 31 -2.72 -16.33 -10.68
N GLY A 32 -2.09 -16.71 -11.80
CA GLY A 32 -0.67 -16.44 -12.02
C GLY A 32 -0.36 -14.94 -12.04
N HIS A 33 -1.14 -14.15 -12.79
CA HIS A 33 -0.95 -12.71 -12.86
C HIS A 33 -1.17 -12.02 -11.51
N GLY A 34 -2.19 -12.43 -10.74
CA GLY A 34 -2.41 -11.91 -9.39
C GLY A 34 -1.25 -12.21 -8.44
N ALA A 35 -0.71 -13.42 -8.50
CA ALA A 35 0.44 -13.82 -7.70
C ALA A 35 1.70 -13.01 -8.08
N ASP A 36 1.98 -12.87 -9.38
CA ASP A 36 3.12 -12.10 -9.89
C ASP A 36 3.04 -10.63 -9.42
N ARG A 37 1.88 -9.99 -9.62
CA ARG A 37 1.64 -8.61 -9.17
C ARG A 37 1.83 -8.45 -7.66
N LEU A 38 1.40 -9.42 -6.86
CA LEU A 38 1.60 -9.35 -5.42
C LEU A 38 3.08 -9.44 -5.04
N VAL A 39 3.85 -10.30 -5.71
CA VAL A 39 5.30 -10.42 -5.48
C VAL A 39 6.01 -9.12 -5.84
N GLU A 40 5.65 -8.49 -6.95
CA GLU A 40 6.16 -7.18 -7.36
C GLU A 40 5.86 -6.11 -6.29
N LEU A 41 4.59 -5.97 -5.89
CA LEU A 41 4.17 -5.01 -4.87
C LEU A 41 4.85 -5.25 -3.52
N ARG A 42 4.97 -6.51 -3.10
CA ARG A 42 5.62 -6.87 -1.83
C ARG A 42 7.11 -6.54 -1.86
N SER A 43 7.79 -6.82 -2.97
CA SER A 43 9.22 -6.54 -3.14
C SER A 43 9.50 -5.03 -3.11
N LEU A 44 8.68 -4.25 -3.83
CA LEU A 44 8.74 -2.80 -3.78
C LEU A 44 8.41 -2.28 -2.36
N GLY A 45 7.38 -2.85 -1.72
CA GLY A 45 6.99 -2.50 -0.35
C GLY A 45 8.13 -2.68 0.65
N GLU A 46 8.88 -3.77 0.56
CA GLU A 46 10.05 -4.00 1.42
C GLU A 46 11.12 -2.92 1.22
N GLN A 47 11.41 -2.57 -0.03
CA GLN A 47 12.37 -1.51 -0.34
C GLN A 47 11.91 -0.17 0.25
N LEU A 48 10.66 0.23 -0.03
CA LEU A 48 10.11 1.51 0.42
C LEU A 48 10.00 1.57 1.95
N VAL A 49 9.66 0.47 2.62
CA VAL A 49 9.66 0.39 4.09
C VAL A 49 11.06 0.56 4.65
N CYS A 50 12.08 -0.05 4.05
CA CYS A 50 13.47 0.15 4.46
C CYS A 50 13.89 1.62 4.32
N GLU A 51 13.52 2.25 3.20
CA GLU A 51 13.80 3.67 2.94
C GLU A 51 13.08 4.60 3.93
N ALA A 52 11.79 4.38 4.19
CA ALA A 52 11.03 5.15 5.17
C ALA A 52 11.61 4.97 6.58
N ASN A 53 11.93 3.74 6.98
CA ASN A 53 12.48 3.45 8.30
C ASN A 53 13.86 4.08 8.52
N ALA A 54 14.68 4.19 7.47
CA ALA A 54 15.95 4.91 7.55
C ALA A 54 15.76 6.40 7.89
N VAL A 55 14.67 7.02 7.42
CA VAL A 55 14.31 8.42 7.77
C VAL A 55 13.66 8.50 9.16
N LEU A 56 12.77 7.56 9.49
CA LEU A 56 12.04 7.54 10.76
C LEU A 56 12.91 7.21 11.98
N ALA A 57 14.08 6.61 11.77
CA ALA A 57 14.99 6.17 12.83
C ALA A 57 15.30 7.26 13.87
N GLU A 58 15.43 8.52 13.45
CA GLU A 58 15.70 9.66 14.35
C GLU A 58 14.56 9.92 15.34
N SER A 59 13.33 9.55 14.98
CA SER A 59 12.12 9.71 15.79
C SER A 59 11.75 8.48 16.61
N GLY A 60 12.50 7.37 16.48
CA GLY A 60 12.20 6.10 17.14
C GLY A 60 10.92 5.40 16.63
N ARG A 61 10.41 5.82 15.47
CA ARG A 61 9.25 5.23 14.77
C ARG A 61 9.73 4.23 13.71
N SER A 62 8.90 3.24 13.40
CA SER A 62 9.18 2.26 12.35
C SER A 62 7.90 1.67 11.78
N ILE A 63 7.91 1.42 10.49
CA ILE A 63 6.87 0.70 9.77
C ILE A 63 7.22 -0.79 9.77
N ASP A 64 6.28 -1.62 10.22
CA ASP A 64 6.33 -3.06 10.06
C ASP A 64 5.73 -3.44 8.70
N LEU A 65 6.36 -4.38 8.00
CA LEU A 65 5.78 -5.10 6.86
C LEU A 65 5.66 -6.57 7.25
N VAL A 66 4.44 -7.10 7.27
CA VAL A 66 4.15 -8.46 7.72
C VAL A 66 3.43 -9.22 6.63
N ASP A 67 4.04 -10.30 6.14
CA ASP A 67 3.40 -11.22 5.20
C ASP A 67 2.32 -12.05 5.92
N GLU A 68 1.16 -12.20 5.29
CA GLU A 68 0.02 -12.96 5.77
C GLU A 68 -0.40 -14.01 4.74
N THR A 69 -0.58 -15.24 5.19
CA THR A 69 -1.04 -16.34 4.33
C THR A 69 -2.41 -16.82 4.77
N GLY A 70 -3.30 -17.07 3.81
CA GLY A 70 -4.61 -17.67 4.04
C GLY A 70 -4.93 -18.70 2.94
N SER A 71 -5.95 -19.51 3.17
CA SER A 71 -6.26 -20.65 2.29
C SER A 71 -6.48 -20.28 0.83
N ASN A 72 -7.07 -19.11 0.57
CA ASN A 72 -7.38 -18.58 -0.77
C ASN A 72 -6.94 -17.13 -0.94
N GLN A 73 -5.94 -16.69 -0.17
CA GLN A 73 -5.45 -15.33 -0.24
C GLN A 73 -3.96 -15.26 0.13
N LEU A 74 -3.28 -14.31 -0.50
CA LEU A 74 -1.97 -13.85 -0.10
C LEU A 74 -2.08 -12.37 0.23
N ALA A 75 -1.46 -11.93 1.31
CA ALA A 75 -1.53 -10.54 1.72
C ALA A 75 -0.23 -10.11 2.40
N PHE A 76 -0.04 -8.80 2.49
CA PHE A 76 0.90 -8.22 3.43
C PHE A 76 0.30 -6.97 4.06
N THR A 77 0.67 -6.71 5.31
CA THR A 77 0.19 -5.58 6.10
C THR A 77 1.34 -4.64 6.39
N LEU A 78 1.13 -3.35 6.11
CA LEU A 78 1.96 -2.24 6.52
C LEU A 78 1.39 -1.64 7.81
N ARG A 79 2.21 -1.43 8.83
CA ARG A 79 1.75 -0.88 10.12
C ARG A 79 2.74 0.10 10.72
N LEU A 80 2.23 1.23 11.19
CA LEU A 80 2.96 2.23 11.97
C LEU A 80 2.13 2.62 13.20
N GLY A 81 2.45 2.03 14.36
CA GLY A 81 1.65 2.24 15.57
C GLY A 81 0.22 1.69 15.40
N GLN A 82 -0.79 2.57 15.45
CA GLN A 82 -2.20 2.21 15.25
C GLN A 82 -2.66 2.35 13.79
N CYS A 83 -1.87 3.01 12.94
CA CYS A 83 -2.17 3.15 11.51
C CYS A 83 -1.73 1.89 10.78
N TRP A 84 -2.60 1.36 9.92
CA TRP A 84 -2.28 0.17 9.13
C TRP A 84 -3.01 0.18 7.80
N ALA A 85 -2.46 -0.55 6.84
CA ALA A 85 -3.10 -0.86 5.58
C ALA A 85 -2.67 -2.26 5.14
N ARG A 86 -3.59 -2.99 4.53
CA ARG A 86 -3.39 -4.38 4.13
C ARG A 86 -3.67 -4.52 2.64
N ILE A 87 -2.69 -5.06 1.93
CA ILE A 87 -2.78 -5.33 0.50
C ILE A 87 -3.07 -6.83 0.37
N VAL A 88 -4.18 -7.18 -0.24
CA VAL A 88 -4.65 -8.56 -0.35
C VAL A 88 -4.80 -8.93 -1.82
N THR A 89 -4.40 -10.14 -2.17
CA THR A 89 -4.79 -10.80 -3.42
C THR A 89 -5.55 -12.06 -3.06
N SER A 90 -6.82 -12.11 -3.46
CA SER A 90 -7.68 -13.29 -3.29
C SER A 90 -7.71 -14.14 -4.54
N PHE A 91 -7.99 -15.42 -4.37
CA PHE A 91 -8.03 -16.42 -5.43
C PHE A 91 -9.32 -17.24 -5.35
N ASP A 92 -10.00 -17.43 -6.47
CA ASP A 92 -11.06 -18.43 -6.61
C ASP A 92 -11.12 -18.93 -8.05
N LYS A 93 -11.23 -20.26 -8.22
CA LYS A 93 -11.46 -20.93 -9.52
C LYS A 93 -10.58 -20.42 -10.69
N GLY A 94 -9.28 -20.23 -10.44
CA GLY A 94 -8.31 -19.79 -11.45
C GLY A 94 -8.32 -18.27 -11.73
N VAL A 95 -9.17 -17.54 -11.02
CA VAL A 95 -9.26 -16.08 -11.03
C VAL A 95 -8.63 -15.53 -9.76
N SER A 96 -8.08 -14.33 -9.85
CA SER A 96 -7.59 -13.55 -8.72
C SER A 96 -8.04 -12.11 -8.80
N TRP A 97 -8.13 -11.44 -7.65
CA TRP A 97 -8.40 -10.01 -7.56
C TRP A 97 -7.66 -9.39 -6.38
N GLY A 98 -7.09 -8.20 -6.60
CA GLY A 98 -6.47 -7.41 -5.56
C GLY A 98 -7.53 -6.63 -4.78
N HIS A 99 -7.24 -6.30 -3.53
CA HIS A 99 -7.97 -5.28 -2.80
C HIS A 99 -7.11 -4.67 -1.70
N LEU A 100 -7.32 -3.38 -1.47
CA LEU A 100 -6.73 -2.62 -0.38
C LEU A 100 -7.73 -2.55 0.78
N VAL A 101 -7.27 -2.90 1.97
CA VAL A 101 -8.05 -2.79 3.21
C VAL A 101 -7.38 -1.79 4.14
N THR A 102 -8.12 -0.76 4.52
CA THR A 102 -7.77 0.26 5.51
C THR A 102 -8.81 0.24 6.63
N PRO A 103 -8.59 0.93 7.77
CA PRO A 103 -9.56 0.98 8.87
C PRO A 103 -10.98 1.40 8.45
N ASP A 104 -11.09 2.25 7.43
CA ASP A 104 -12.35 2.81 6.94
C ASP A 104 -12.92 2.05 5.72
N SER A 105 -12.26 0.99 5.24
CA SER A 105 -12.73 0.24 4.07
C SER A 105 -14.04 -0.50 4.35
N VAL A 106 -15.05 -0.26 3.51
CA VAL A 106 -16.34 -0.97 3.52
C VAL A 106 -16.41 -1.98 2.36
N GLY A 107 -15.43 -2.88 2.27
CA GLY A 107 -15.39 -3.94 1.26
C GLY A 107 -14.25 -3.82 0.24
N PRO A 108 -14.15 -4.78 -0.71
CA PRO A 108 -13.05 -4.87 -1.68
C PRO A 108 -13.32 -4.00 -2.91
N ASP A 109 -13.66 -2.73 -2.72
CA ASP A 109 -14.07 -1.87 -3.85
C ASP A 109 -12.89 -1.44 -4.72
N TYR A 110 -11.69 -1.39 -4.10
CA TYR A 110 -10.51 -0.82 -4.72
C TYR A 110 -9.23 -1.62 -4.46
N GLU A 111 -8.32 -1.56 -5.42
CA GLU A 111 -6.93 -2.00 -5.30
C GLU A 111 -5.96 -0.87 -5.67
N LEU A 112 -4.69 -0.99 -5.26
CA LEU A 112 -3.64 -0.05 -5.67
C LEU A 112 -3.52 -0.04 -7.20
N ALA A 113 -3.56 1.17 -7.78
CA ALA A 113 -3.48 1.33 -9.24
C ALA A 113 -2.12 0.85 -9.77
N ASP A 114 -1.05 1.24 -9.09
CA ASP A 114 0.33 0.98 -9.50
C ASP A 114 1.32 1.03 -8.31
N GLU A 115 2.60 0.99 -8.63
CA GLU A 115 3.74 1.04 -7.72
C GLU A 115 3.86 2.40 -7.00
N THR A 116 3.48 3.49 -7.67
CA THR A 116 3.49 4.84 -7.08
C THR A 116 2.48 4.92 -5.94
N ALA A 117 1.31 4.33 -6.14
CA ALA A 117 0.27 4.24 -5.11
C ALA A 117 0.76 3.53 -3.84
N LEU A 118 1.67 2.56 -3.93
CA LEU A 118 2.24 1.92 -2.73
C LEU A 118 3.13 2.91 -1.94
N GLY A 119 3.90 3.74 -2.62
CA GLY A 119 4.67 4.81 -1.98
C GLY A 119 3.77 5.85 -1.31
N ASP A 120 2.70 6.28 -1.99
CA ASP A 120 1.72 7.21 -1.43
C ASP A 120 1.02 6.61 -0.19
N LEU A 121 0.67 5.32 -0.23
CA LEU A 121 0.11 4.62 0.93
C LEU A 121 1.05 4.64 2.14
N ILE A 122 2.34 4.37 1.93
CA ILE A 122 3.35 4.41 3.00
C ILE A 122 3.49 5.84 3.55
N LEU A 123 3.49 6.87 2.69
CA LEU A 123 3.53 8.26 3.13
C LEU A 123 2.29 8.64 3.97
N SER A 124 1.09 8.16 3.59
CA SER A 124 -0.13 8.39 4.37
C SER A 124 -0.04 7.76 5.76
N LEU A 125 0.57 6.57 5.89
CA LEU A 125 0.82 5.95 7.19
C LEU A 125 1.79 6.78 8.04
N VAL A 126 2.86 7.31 7.43
CA VAL A 126 3.88 8.13 8.13
C VAL A 126 3.29 9.40 8.73
N THR A 127 2.39 10.05 8.00
CA THR A 127 1.76 11.32 8.41
C THR A 127 0.57 11.13 9.36
N ALA A 128 0.14 9.88 9.61
CA ALA A 128 -1.08 9.55 10.35
C ALA A 128 -2.35 10.23 9.80
N GLY A 129 -2.31 10.67 8.54
CA GLY A 129 -3.41 11.34 7.87
C GLY A 129 -4.53 10.36 7.49
N GLU A 130 -5.72 10.92 7.22
CA GLU A 130 -6.81 10.16 6.59
C GLU A 130 -6.38 9.73 5.18
N ILE A 131 -6.59 8.46 4.83
CA ILE A 131 -6.30 7.98 3.48
C ILE A 131 -7.45 8.42 2.57
N ARG A 132 -7.19 9.40 1.69
CA ARG A 132 -8.14 9.81 0.64
C ARG A 132 -7.88 9.00 -0.62
N PHE A 133 -8.91 8.35 -1.15
CA PHE A 133 -8.82 7.60 -2.40
C PHE A 133 -9.10 8.50 -3.61
N GLU A 134 -8.23 8.45 -4.62
CA GLU A 134 -8.46 9.01 -5.94
C GLU A 134 -8.57 7.89 -6.97
N LEU A 135 -9.69 7.87 -7.71
CA LEU A 135 -9.96 6.84 -8.70
C LEU A 135 -9.19 7.12 -9.99
N SER A 136 -8.45 6.12 -10.45
CA SER A 136 -7.89 6.10 -11.80
C SER A 136 -9.04 5.97 -12.80
N GLY A 137 -9.23 6.98 -13.66
CA GLY A 137 -10.36 7.07 -14.60
C GLY A 137 -10.48 5.90 -15.59
N GLU A 138 -11.70 5.64 -16.06
CA GLU A 138 -12.00 4.66 -17.12
C GLU A 138 -11.17 4.93 -18.39
N PRO A 139 -10.64 3.91 -19.08
CA PRO A 139 -10.05 4.13 -20.40
C PRO A 139 -11.15 4.58 -21.37
N ALA A 140 -10.87 5.68 -22.06
CA ALA A 140 -11.69 6.20 -23.17
C ALA A 140 -11.81 5.22 -24.34
#